data_AF-A0A0L8I723-F1
#
_entry.id   AF-A0A0L8I723-F1
#
_cell.length_a   1.000
_cell.length_b   1.000
_cell.length_c   1.000
_cell.angle_alpha   90.00
_cell.angle_beta   90.00
_cell.angle_gamma   90.00
#
_symmetry.space_group_name_H-M   'P 1'
#
loop_
_entity.id
_entity.type
_entity.pdbx_description
1 polymer ?
#
loop_
_entity_poly.entity_id
_entity_poly.type
_entity_poly.pdbx_seq_one_letter_code
_entity_poly.pdbx_strand_id
1 'polypeptide(L)'
;MIKTAQNVIGSVMCCPGCFSLYRTTALQQVLTEYTKPTKTPFAVYVKDTGEDRWMATLLMVKGWYMRYSSFARNNTYCPDTFEEFLKQRRRWVLSDIANAVLVVRNLVSLIQHNACFSACYVIYMLNMFLNNIITPGTAVVMITAGLDLVFDVPYLYTTIPLAVTVLVYSVFCTQASTRAQTYFTLALTVILGCVFFAVVVWGSATIVRGIIIDIMAERFHFQQHYIIMLITVSFIYAASMHPSESYMVFYGLAYVFIFPAMHILLPIYSISNIVDQSWGTRDSVNITIF
;
A
#
# COMPACT_ATOMS: atom_id res chain seq x y z
N MET A 1 5.66 -4.39 7.97
CA MET A 1 6.21 -5.76 7.81
C MET A 1 6.77 -6.09 6.41
N ILE A 2 6.40 -5.38 5.34
CA ILE A 2 6.86 -5.71 3.96
C ILE A 2 8.39 -5.71 3.81
N LYS A 3 9.10 -4.66 4.26
CA LYS A 3 10.56 -4.57 4.12
C LYS A 3 11.30 -5.67 4.90
N THR A 4 10.81 -6.03 6.09
CA THR A 4 11.38 -7.12 6.89
C THR A 4 11.22 -8.46 6.18
N ALA A 5 10.04 -8.76 5.64
CA ALA A 5 9.81 -9.97 4.86
C ALA A 5 10.70 -10.04 3.62
N GLN A 6 10.78 -8.95 2.85
CA GLN A 6 11.68 -8.83 1.70
C GLN A 6 13.15 -9.11 2.07
N ASN A 7 13.60 -8.55 3.20
CA ASN A 7 14.97 -8.74 3.68
C ASN A 7 15.29 -10.18 4.08
N VAL A 8 14.31 -10.92 4.60
CA VAL A 8 14.48 -12.33 4.99
C VAL A 8 14.45 -13.24 3.75
N ILE A 9 13.50 -13.01 2.84
CA ILE A 9 13.27 -13.90 1.68
C ILE A 9 14.30 -13.63 0.56
N GLY A 10 14.76 -12.38 0.41
CA GLY A 10 15.70 -11.98 -0.64
C GLY A 10 16.32 -10.62 -0.37
N SER A 11 15.94 -9.61 -1.15
CA SER A 11 16.46 -8.24 -1.07
C SER A 11 15.33 -7.24 -0.83
N VAL A 12 15.63 -6.13 -0.16
CA VAL A 12 14.69 -5.00 -0.09
C VAL A 12 14.60 -4.34 -1.47
N MET A 13 13.41 -3.95 -1.92
CA MET A 13 13.22 -3.32 -3.23
C MET A 13 13.27 -1.79 -3.23
N CYS A 14 13.21 -1.17 -2.06
CA CYS A 14 13.17 0.27 -1.92
C CYS A 14 13.91 0.70 -0.65
N CYS A 15 15.05 1.35 -0.85
CA CYS A 15 15.85 1.94 0.20
C CYS A 15 15.45 3.42 0.33
N PRO A 16 14.89 3.86 1.48
CA PRO A 16 14.38 5.22 1.61
C PRO A 16 15.51 6.24 1.54
N GLY A 17 15.33 7.33 0.80
CA GLY A 17 16.37 8.35 0.62
C GLY A 17 16.88 8.96 1.93
N CYS A 18 16.04 9.10 2.95
CA CYS A 18 16.38 9.75 4.22
C CYS A 18 17.27 8.91 5.16
N PHE A 19 17.37 7.59 4.97
CA PHE A 19 18.15 6.73 5.87
C PHE A 19 18.62 5.43 5.21
N SER A 20 19.50 5.58 4.22
CA SER A 20 20.12 4.46 3.50
C SER A 20 21.62 4.70 3.33
N LEU A 21 22.42 3.65 3.51
CA LEU A 21 23.86 3.68 3.28
C LEU A 21 24.20 2.81 2.06
N TYR A 22 24.93 3.39 1.11
CA TYR A 22 25.35 2.69 -0.10
C TYR A 22 26.87 2.62 -0.17
N ARG A 23 27.39 1.50 -0.70
CA ARG A 23 28.82 1.36 -1.00
C ARG A 23 29.16 2.20 -2.24
N THR A 24 30.19 3.02 -2.17
CA THR A 24 30.61 3.88 -3.30
C THR A 24 30.88 3.08 -4.58
N THR A 25 31.49 1.90 -4.46
CA THR A 25 31.75 1.01 -5.61
C THR A 25 30.47 0.51 -6.29
N ALA A 26 29.39 0.35 -5.54
CA ALA A 26 28.09 -0.03 -6.10
C ALA A 26 27.44 1.16 -6.82
N LEU A 27 27.48 2.35 -6.20
CA LEU A 27 26.96 3.57 -6.81
C LEU A 27 27.65 3.90 -8.13
N GLN A 28 28.99 3.80 -8.18
CA GLN A 28 29.77 4.11 -9.39
C GLN A 28 29.30 3.31 -10.62
N GLN A 29 28.79 2.10 -10.44
CA GLN A 29 28.30 1.24 -11.53
C GLN A 29 26.93 1.65 -12.08
N VAL A 30 26.15 2.42 -11.31
CA VAL A 30 24.75 2.75 -11.63
C VAL A 30 24.52 4.25 -11.83
N LEU A 31 25.42 5.11 -11.33
CA LEU A 31 25.28 6.57 -11.36
C LEU A 31 25.02 7.11 -12.78
N THR A 32 25.77 6.63 -13.78
CA THR A 32 25.59 7.07 -15.16
C THR A 32 24.18 6.80 -15.70
N GLU A 33 23.58 5.66 -15.35
CA GLU A 33 22.20 5.34 -15.75
C GLU A 33 21.17 6.10 -14.92
N TYR A 34 21.46 6.26 -13.62
CA TYR A 34 20.60 6.96 -12.68
C TYR A 34 20.39 8.42 -13.06
N THR A 35 21.45 9.12 -13.50
CA THR A 35 21.42 10.55 -13.85
C THR A 35 20.93 10.83 -15.28
N LYS A 36 20.61 9.80 -16.08
CA LYS A 36 20.12 10.03 -17.45
C LYS A 36 18.77 10.76 -17.42
N PRO A 37 18.59 11.80 -18.25
CA PRO A 37 17.36 12.56 -18.30
C PRO A 37 16.17 11.67 -18.65
N THR A 38 15.00 12.03 -18.13
CA THR A 38 13.73 11.38 -18.43
C THR A 38 13.28 11.74 -19.85
N LYS A 39 13.06 10.73 -20.69
CA LYS A 39 12.66 10.91 -22.10
C LYS A 39 11.28 10.37 -22.46
N THR A 40 10.71 9.51 -21.60
CA THR A 40 9.42 8.86 -21.86
C THR A 40 8.47 9.07 -20.69
N PRO A 41 7.14 9.07 -20.92
CA PRO A 41 6.17 9.22 -19.83
C PRO A 41 6.32 8.15 -18.74
N PHE A 42 6.59 6.90 -19.12
CA PHE A 42 6.84 5.83 -18.15
C PHE A 42 8.09 6.09 -17.29
N ALA A 43 9.15 6.65 -17.89
CA ALA A 43 10.38 6.94 -17.17
C ALA A 43 10.20 8.05 -16.12
N VAL A 44 9.21 8.94 -16.25
CA VAL A 44 8.87 9.92 -15.20
C VAL A 44 8.50 9.21 -13.90
N TYR A 45 7.63 8.20 -13.97
CA TYR A 45 7.14 7.50 -12.78
C TYR A 45 8.20 6.59 -12.13
N VAL A 46 9.22 6.22 -12.90
CA VAL A 46 10.34 5.44 -12.39
C VAL A 46 11.42 6.36 -11.82
N LYS A 47 11.87 7.35 -12.59
CA LYS A 47 13.07 8.14 -12.28
C LYS A 47 12.78 9.37 -11.43
N ASP A 48 11.69 10.10 -11.71
CA ASP A 48 11.46 11.42 -11.11
C ASP A 48 10.56 11.36 -9.88
N THR A 49 9.62 10.41 -9.85
CA THR A 49 8.73 10.18 -8.71
C THR A 49 9.15 8.99 -7.84
N GLY A 50 9.97 8.08 -8.39
CA GLY A 50 10.35 6.81 -7.78
C GLY A 50 11.86 6.59 -7.70
N GLU A 51 12.64 7.65 -7.59
CA GLU A 51 14.11 7.68 -7.63
C GLU A 51 14.75 6.65 -6.68
N ASP A 52 14.23 6.51 -5.46
CA ASP A 52 14.69 5.53 -4.48
C ASP A 52 14.54 4.08 -4.98
N ARG A 53 13.40 3.77 -5.61
CA ARG A 53 13.11 2.45 -6.20
C ARG A 53 13.89 2.24 -7.48
N TRP A 54 14.11 3.29 -8.27
CA TRP A 54 14.92 3.24 -9.48
C TRP A 54 16.38 2.92 -9.15
N MET A 55 16.97 3.60 -8.16
CA MET A 55 18.31 3.29 -7.65
C MET A 55 18.41 1.84 -7.19
N ALA A 56 17.45 1.39 -6.38
CA ALA A 56 17.36 0.01 -5.92
C ALA A 56 17.29 -0.99 -7.09
N THR A 57 16.48 -0.71 -8.10
CA THR A 57 16.35 -1.58 -9.28
C THR A 57 17.65 -1.67 -10.07
N LEU A 58 18.33 -0.54 -10.31
CA LEU A 58 19.62 -0.52 -10.98
C LEU A 58 20.67 -1.34 -10.24
N LEU A 59 20.76 -1.18 -8.92
CA LEU A 59 21.66 -1.96 -8.07
C LEU A 59 21.37 -3.46 -8.17
N MET A 60 20.09 -3.85 -8.09
CA MET A 60 19.67 -5.25 -8.23
C MET A 60 20.02 -5.85 -9.59
N VAL A 61 19.83 -5.11 -10.68
CA VAL A 61 20.21 -5.53 -12.04
C VAL A 61 21.72 -5.68 -12.19
N LYS A 62 22.52 -4.90 -11.45
CA LYS A 62 23.99 -5.05 -11.38
C LYS A 62 24.45 -6.14 -10.40
N GLY A 63 23.54 -6.93 -9.83
CA GLY A 63 23.85 -8.04 -8.93
C GLY A 63 24.06 -7.64 -7.46
N TRP A 64 23.87 -6.37 -7.10
CA TRP A 64 23.88 -5.94 -5.71
C TRP A 64 22.55 -6.27 -5.02
N TYR A 65 22.57 -6.42 -3.70
CA TYR A 65 21.36 -6.61 -2.90
C TYR A 65 21.34 -5.60 -1.76
N MET A 66 20.14 -5.30 -1.28
CA MET A 66 19.90 -4.35 -0.21
C MET A 66 19.30 -5.07 0.99
N ARG A 67 19.77 -4.70 2.19
CA ARG A 67 19.32 -5.27 3.46
C ARG A 67 18.60 -4.22 4.29
N TYR A 68 17.55 -4.64 4.97
CA TYR A 68 16.87 -3.88 6.01
C TYR A 68 17.52 -4.21 7.36
N SER A 69 17.87 -3.18 8.13
CA SER A 69 18.32 -3.31 9.51
C SER A 69 17.22 -2.80 10.45
N SER A 70 16.73 -3.65 11.34
CA SER A 70 15.74 -3.26 12.36
C SER A 70 16.33 -2.33 13.44
N PHE A 71 17.66 -2.30 13.58
CA PHE A 71 18.35 -1.39 14.49
C PHE A 71 18.48 0.03 13.91
N ALA A 72 18.25 0.19 12.61
CA ALA A 72 18.30 1.48 11.93
C ALA A 72 17.05 2.30 12.29
N ARG A 73 17.21 3.32 13.14
CA ARG A 73 16.15 4.25 13.55
C ARG A 73 16.33 5.64 12.94
N ASN A 74 15.25 6.19 12.39
CA ASN A 74 15.19 7.55 11.89
C ASN A 74 13.82 8.17 12.22
N ASN A 75 13.80 9.47 12.45
CA ASN A 75 12.57 10.25 12.63
C ASN A 75 12.47 11.27 11.49
N THR A 76 11.30 11.34 10.86
CA THR A 76 11.03 12.27 9.76
C THR A 76 9.68 12.92 9.95
N TYR A 77 9.52 14.11 9.39
CA TYR A 77 8.21 14.75 9.29
C TYR A 77 7.28 13.90 8.41
N CYS A 78 6.05 13.75 8.87
CA CYS A 78 4.95 13.18 8.10
C CYS A 78 4.02 14.31 7.64
N PRO A 79 3.16 14.06 6.63
CA PRO A 79 2.17 15.04 6.23
C PRO A 79 1.29 15.50 7.40
N ASP A 80 1.20 16.81 7.58
CA ASP A 80 0.35 17.41 8.63
C ASP A 80 -1.07 17.68 8.13
N THR A 81 -1.24 17.78 6.80
CA THR A 81 -2.54 18.06 6.17
C THR A 81 -2.99 16.90 5.28
N PHE A 82 -4.31 16.75 5.14
CA PHE A 82 -4.88 15.72 4.26
C PHE A 82 -4.50 15.92 2.79
N GLU A 83 -4.39 17.17 2.33
CA GLU A 83 -3.94 17.49 0.96
C GLU A 83 -2.51 17.00 0.71
N GLU A 84 -1.59 17.29 1.64
CA GLU A 84 -0.20 16.84 1.54
C GLU A 84 -0.12 15.30 1.55
N PHE A 85 -0.93 14.66 2.40
CA PHE A 85 -1.05 13.21 2.44
C PHE A 85 -1.49 12.64 1.08
N LEU A 86 -2.53 13.22 0.44
CA LEU A 86 -2.99 12.78 -0.88
C LEU A 86 -1.89 12.92 -1.95
N LYS A 87 -1.18 14.05 -1.98
CA LYS A 87 -0.07 14.29 -2.92
C LYS A 87 1.07 13.29 -2.71
N GLN A 88 1.46 13.04 -1.46
CA GLN A 88 2.49 12.05 -1.14
C GLN A 88 2.07 10.64 -1.60
N ARG A 89 0.84 10.24 -1.30
CA ARG A 89 0.33 8.91 -1.66
C ARG A 89 0.19 8.73 -3.17
N ARG A 90 -0.26 9.74 -3.91
CA ARG A 90 -0.29 9.74 -5.38
C ARG A 90 1.08 9.41 -5.96
N ARG A 91 2.11 10.13 -5.54
CA ARG A 91 3.49 9.88 -5.98
C ARG A 91 3.92 8.44 -5.69
N TRP A 92 3.68 7.98 -4.47
CA TRP A 92 4.11 6.66 -4.04
C TRP A 92 3.41 5.53 -4.79
N VAL A 93 2.09 5.60 -4.96
CA VAL A 93 1.31 4.58 -5.68
C VAL A 93 1.76 4.47 -7.14
N LEU A 94 1.89 5.60 -7.84
CA LEU A 94 2.32 5.60 -9.24
C LEU A 94 3.75 5.05 -9.40
N SER A 95 4.66 5.44 -8.51
CA SER A 95 6.03 4.92 -8.52
C SER A 95 6.09 3.42 -8.21
N ASP A 96 5.20 2.91 -7.35
CA ASP A 96 5.16 1.50 -6.97
C ASP A 96 4.73 0.63 -8.14
N ILE A 97 3.66 1.03 -8.86
CA ILE A 97 3.17 0.34 -10.06
C ILE A 97 4.24 0.36 -11.16
N ALA A 98 4.82 1.53 -11.45
CA ALA A 98 5.82 1.67 -12.50
C ALA A 98 7.08 0.83 -12.21
N ASN A 99 7.57 0.84 -10.97
CA ASN A 99 8.73 0.02 -10.58
C ASN A 99 8.41 -1.47 -10.56
N ALA A 100 7.21 -1.89 -10.15
CA ALA A 100 6.82 -3.29 -10.23
C ALA A 100 6.84 -3.81 -11.67
N VAL A 101 6.29 -3.04 -12.62
CA VAL A 101 6.35 -3.36 -14.05
C VAL A 101 7.80 -3.42 -14.54
N LEU A 102 8.66 -2.50 -14.09
CA LEU A 102 10.07 -2.48 -14.46
C LEU A 102 10.83 -3.71 -13.94
N VAL A 103 10.60 -4.12 -12.69
CA VAL A 103 11.19 -5.33 -12.10
C VAL A 103 10.75 -6.57 -12.87
N VAL A 104 9.46 -6.68 -13.19
CA VAL A 104 8.92 -7.79 -14.00
C VAL A 104 9.56 -7.83 -15.39
N ARG A 105 9.74 -6.67 -16.05
CA ARG A 105 10.43 -6.58 -17.35
C ARG A 105 11.89 -7.04 -17.30
N ASN A 106 12.57 -6.84 -16.18
CA ASN A 106 13.97 -7.22 -16.00
C ASN A 106 14.13 -8.57 -15.26
N LEU A 107 13.04 -9.32 -15.04
CA LEU A 107 13.03 -10.48 -14.16
C LEU A 107 14.05 -11.56 -14.56
N VAL A 108 14.17 -11.83 -15.86
CA VAL A 108 15.14 -12.81 -16.38
C VAL A 108 16.58 -12.39 -16.05
N SER A 109 16.92 -11.12 -16.28
CA SER A 109 18.24 -10.58 -15.97
C SER A 109 18.52 -10.62 -14.46
N LEU A 110 17.52 -10.30 -13.64
CA LEU A 110 17.62 -10.33 -12.18
C LEU A 110 17.86 -11.75 -11.65
N ILE A 111 17.16 -12.75 -12.17
CA ILE A 111 17.36 -14.16 -11.79
C ILE A 111 18.77 -14.63 -12.18
N GLN A 112 19.28 -14.21 -13.34
CA GLN A 112 20.59 -14.64 -13.83
C GLN A 112 21.76 -13.99 -13.07
N HIS A 113 21.63 -12.72 -12.69
CA HIS A 113 22.75 -11.92 -12.17
C HIS A 113 22.69 -11.65 -10.66
N ASN A 114 21.59 -11.97 -9.98
CA ASN A 114 21.41 -11.66 -8.57
C ASN A 114 20.98 -12.88 -7.77
N ALA A 115 21.87 -13.41 -6.93
CA ALA A 115 21.63 -14.59 -6.11
C ALA A 115 20.46 -14.45 -5.12
N CYS A 116 20.02 -13.23 -4.80
CA CYS A 116 18.86 -13.01 -3.94
C CYS A 116 17.52 -13.27 -4.65
N PHE A 117 17.50 -13.36 -6.00
CA PHE A 117 16.30 -13.65 -6.79
C PHE A 117 16.02 -15.16 -6.87
N SER A 118 15.84 -15.77 -5.69
CA SER A 118 15.38 -17.15 -5.58
C SER A 118 13.95 -17.31 -6.09
N ALA A 119 13.54 -18.54 -6.44
CA ALA A 119 12.16 -18.82 -6.87
C ALA A 119 11.12 -18.36 -5.82
N CYS A 120 11.41 -18.56 -4.53
CA CYS A 120 10.56 -18.10 -3.44
C CYS A 120 10.41 -16.57 -3.43
N TYR A 121 11.52 -15.83 -3.60
CA TYR A 121 11.49 -14.38 -3.67
C TYR A 121 10.71 -13.88 -4.89
N VAL A 122 10.88 -14.50 -6.05
CA VAL A 122 10.12 -14.16 -7.27
C VAL A 122 8.62 -14.39 -7.08
N ILE A 123 8.22 -15.53 -6.49
CA ILE A 123 6.81 -15.82 -6.19
C ILE A 123 6.24 -14.79 -5.22
N TYR A 124 6.96 -14.49 -4.13
CA TYR A 124 6.55 -13.46 -3.16
C TYR A 124 6.35 -12.10 -3.84
N MET A 125 7.29 -11.73 -4.71
CA MET A 125 7.25 -10.49 -5.48
C MET A 125 6.06 -10.39 -6.44
N LEU A 126 5.78 -11.45 -7.18
CA LEU A 126 4.61 -11.52 -8.06
C LEU A 126 3.31 -11.49 -7.25
N ASN A 127 3.25 -12.20 -6.12
CA ASN A 127 2.09 -12.17 -5.24
C ASN A 127 1.83 -10.76 -4.68
N MET A 128 2.87 -10.05 -4.24
CA MET A 128 2.74 -8.66 -3.81
C MET A 128 2.16 -7.76 -4.90
N PHE A 129 2.64 -7.90 -6.14
CA PHE A 129 2.14 -7.12 -7.27
C PHE A 129 0.67 -7.43 -7.57
N LEU A 130 0.30 -8.72 -7.62
CA LEU A 130 -1.08 -9.15 -7.83
C LEU A 130 -2.01 -8.65 -6.71
N ASN A 131 -1.59 -8.74 -5.46
CA ASN A 131 -2.36 -8.23 -4.33
C ASN A 131 -2.62 -6.73 -4.48
N ASN A 132 -1.64 -5.93 -4.91
CA ASN A 132 -1.82 -4.50 -5.14
C ASN A 132 -2.93 -4.19 -6.18
N ILE A 133 -3.07 -5.02 -7.21
CA ILE A 133 -4.11 -4.87 -8.25
C ILE A 133 -5.48 -5.31 -7.73
N ILE A 134 -5.53 -6.40 -6.96
CA ILE A 134 -6.78 -7.03 -6.50
C ILE A 134 -7.37 -6.30 -5.28
N THR A 135 -6.51 -5.66 -4.47
CA THR A 135 -6.87 -5.07 -3.17
C THR A 135 -8.07 -4.11 -3.22
N PRO A 136 -8.18 -3.16 -4.18
CA PRO A 136 -9.33 -2.26 -4.26
C PRO A 136 -10.66 -3.00 -4.43
N GLY A 137 -10.69 -4.03 -5.28
CA GLY A 137 -11.88 -4.86 -5.47
C GLY A 137 -12.23 -5.66 -4.21
N THR A 138 -11.23 -6.26 -3.56
CA THR A 138 -11.47 -6.98 -2.30
C THR A 138 -11.93 -6.06 -1.17
N ALA A 139 -11.48 -4.80 -1.12
CA ALA A 139 -11.94 -3.83 -0.14
C ALA A 139 -13.43 -3.49 -0.31
N VAL A 140 -13.90 -3.36 -1.55
CA VAL A 140 -15.34 -3.19 -1.85
C VAL A 140 -16.13 -4.40 -1.37
N VAL A 141 -15.67 -5.63 -1.71
CA VAL A 141 -16.33 -6.87 -1.27
C VAL A 141 -16.34 -7.00 0.25
N MET A 142 -15.27 -6.64 0.95
CA MET A 142 -15.22 -6.68 2.41
C MET A 142 -16.24 -5.72 3.06
N ILE A 143 -16.47 -4.55 2.46
CA ILE A 143 -17.50 -3.62 2.95
C ILE A 143 -18.90 -4.22 2.71
N THR A 144 -19.19 -4.70 1.50
CA THR A 144 -20.54 -5.14 1.12
C THR A 144 -20.93 -6.46 1.76
N ALA A 145 -20.04 -7.46 1.73
CA ALA A 145 -20.25 -8.74 2.43
C ALA A 145 -20.25 -8.55 3.95
N GLY A 146 -19.46 -7.60 4.46
CA GLY A 146 -19.48 -7.25 5.87
C GLY A 146 -20.82 -6.67 6.30
N LEU A 147 -21.40 -5.76 5.52
CA LEU A 147 -22.74 -5.19 5.77
C LEU A 147 -23.83 -6.25 5.72
N ASP A 148 -23.75 -7.19 4.76
CA ASP A 148 -24.68 -8.32 4.63
C ASP A 148 -24.62 -9.23 5.88
N LEU A 149 -23.41 -9.63 6.28
CA LEU A 149 -23.20 -10.48 7.46
C LEU A 149 -23.67 -9.84 8.77
N VAL A 150 -23.46 -8.53 8.92
CA VAL A 150 -23.60 -7.82 10.20
C VAL A 150 -24.98 -7.19 10.38
N PHE A 151 -25.52 -6.60 9.32
CA PHE A 151 -26.75 -5.81 9.34
C PHE A 151 -27.87 -6.44 8.51
N ASP A 152 -27.66 -7.62 7.92
CA ASP A 152 -28.64 -8.32 7.08
C ASP A 152 -29.11 -7.46 5.88
N VAL A 153 -28.21 -6.59 5.40
CA VAL A 153 -28.46 -5.75 4.22
C VAL A 153 -27.99 -6.52 2.98
N PRO A 154 -28.89 -6.95 2.08
CA PRO A 154 -28.50 -7.91 1.06
C PRO A 154 -27.39 -7.38 0.16
N TYR A 155 -26.42 -8.24 -0.13
CA TYR A 155 -25.19 -7.92 -0.87
C TYR A 155 -25.41 -7.07 -2.14
N LEU A 156 -26.48 -7.33 -2.91
CA LEU A 156 -26.77 -6.60 -4.15
C LEU A 156 -27.14 -5.13 -3.89
N TYR A 157 -27.87 -4.85 -2.80
CA TYR A 157 -28.29 -3.51 -2.43
C TYR A 157 -27.15 -2.64 -1.91
N THR A 158 -26.07 -3.24 -1.39
CA THR A 158 -24.89 -2.50 -0.93
C THR A 158 -23.84 -2.35 -2.02
N THR A 159 -23.68 -3.38 -2.86
CA THR A 159 -22.68 -3.41 -3.93
C THR A 159 -22.97 -2.44 -5.05
N ILE A 160 -24.23 -2.36 -5.52
CA ILE A 160 -24.58 -1.45 -6.63
C ILE A 160 -24.32 0.02 -6.25
N PRO A 161 -24.82 0.55 -5.11
CA PRO A 161 -24.53 1.93 -4.72
C PRO A 161 -23.05 2.20 -4.53
N LEU A 162 -22.30 1.29 -3.88
CA LEU A 162 -20.87 1.49 -3.65
C LEU A 162 -20.08 1.51 -4.97
N ALA A 163 -20.39 0.63 -5.91
CA ALA A 163 -19.80 0.64 -7.25
C ALA A 163 -20.11 1.95 -8.00
N VAL A 164 -21.36 2.44 -7.91
CA VAL A 164 -21.75 3.74 -8.48
C VAL A 164 -20.99 4.88 -7.81
N THR A 165 -20.84 4.88 -6.48
CA THR A 165 -20.04 5.88 -5.75
C THR A 165 -18.59 5.88 -6.23
N VAL A 166 -17.97 4.71 -6.40
CA VAL A 166 -16.60 4.55 -6.91
C VAL A 166 -16.46 5.10 -8.34
N LEU A 167 -17.43 4.82 -9.22
CA LEU A 167 -17.43 5.33 -10.59
C LEU A 167 -17.61 6.85 -10.63
N VAL A 168 -18.57 7.39 -9.88
CA VAL A 168 -18.80 8.84 -9.76
C VAL A 168 -17.56 9.53 -9.22
N TYR A 169 -16.93 8.97 -8.18
CA TYR A 169 -15.69 9.48 -7.63
C TYR A 169 -14.54 9.47 -8.65
N SER A 170 -14.42 8.41 -9.44
CA SER A 170 -13.40 8.30 -10.49
C SER A 170 -13.55 9.40 -11.56
N VAL A 171 -14.78 9.63 -12.04
CA VAL A 171 -15.11 10.69 -13.00
C VAL A 171 -14.91 12.08 -12.39
N PHE A 172 -15.31 12.25 -11.13
CA PHE A 172 -15.09 13.52 -10.43
C PHE A 172 -13.60 13.85 -10.32
N CYS A 173 -12.76 12.87 -10.00
CA CYS A 173 -11.31 13.06 -9.89
C CYS A 173 -10.62 13.43 -11.20
N THR A 174 -11.21 13.14 -12.37
CA THR A 174 -10.64 13.54 -13.66
C THR A 174 -11.07 14.93 -14.13
N GLN A 175 -12.19 15.45 -13.60
CA GLN A 175 -12.79 16.70 -14.06
C GLN A 175 -12.67 17.85 -13.04
N ALA A 176 -12.68 17.54 -11.75
CA ALA A 176 -12.72 18.55 -10.70
C ALA A 176 -11.34 19.13 -10.37
N SER A 177 -11.32 20.33 -9.78
CA SER A 177 -10.09 20.97 -9.30
C SER A 177 -9.49 20.23 -8.09
N THR A 178 -8.17 20.32 -7.90
CA THR A 178 -7.44 19.63 -6.82
C THR A 178 -8.05 19.88 -5.44
N ARG A 179 -8.49 21.11 -5.14
CA ARG A 179 -9.16 21.43 -3.86
C ARG A 179 -10.48 20.70 -3.70
N ALA A 180 -11.32 20.69 -4.73
CA ALA A 180 -12.61 20.00 -4.70
C ALA A 180 -12.42 18.48 -4.54
N GLN A 181 -11.41 17.91 -5.21
CA GLN A 181 -11.03 16.51 -5.05
C GLN A 181 -10.60 16.20 -3.61
N THR A 182 -9.79 17.06 -2.98
CA THR A 182 -9.37 16.86 -1.58
C THR A 182 -10.57 16.81 -0.64
N TYR A 183 -11.51 17.77 -0.73
CA TYR A 183 -12.71 17.79 0.11
C TYR A 183 -13.62 16.58 -0.14
N PHE A 184 -13.84 16.20 -1.40
CA PHE A 184 -14.68 15.04 -1.70
C PHE A 184 -14.05 13.73 -1.22
N THR A 185 -12.72 13.60 -1.39
CA THR A 185 -11.96 12.45 -0.89
C THR A 185 -12.01 12.37 0.63
N LEU A 186 -11.92 13.51 1.32
CA LEU A 186 -12.05 13.57 2.79
C LEU A 186 -13.45 13.14 3.24
N ALA A 187 -14.50 13.66 2.59
CA ALA A 187 -15.88 13.30 2.90
C ALA A 187 -16.13 11.79 2.71
N LEU A 188 -15.71 11.21 1.58
CA LEU A 188 -15.83 9.77 1.34
C LEU A 188 -14.96 8.94 2.30
N THR A 189 -13.79 9.43 2.69
CA THR A 189 -12.94 8.78 3.70
C THR A 189 -13.67 8.66 5.03
N VAL A 190 -14.33 9.73 5.48
CA VAL A 190 -15.10 9.72 6.72
C VAL A 190 -16.32 8.79 6.61
N ILE A 191 -17.10 8.89 5.52
CA ILE A 191 -18.30 8.08 5.33
C ILE A 191 -17.97 6.59 5.24
N LEU A 192 -17.10 6.21 4.32
CA LEU A 192 -16.71 4.80 4.14
C LEU A 192 -15.95 4.27 5.35
N GLY A 193 -15.14 5.12 6.00
CA GLY A 193 -14.43 4.77 7.22
C GLY A 193 -15.37 4.45 8.37
N CYS A 194 -16.42 5.26 8.59
CA CYS A 194 -17.46 4.97 9.58
C CYS A 194 -18.18 3.65 9.28
N VAL A 195 -18.57 3.42 8.03
CA VAL A 195 -19.23 2.18 7.59
C VAL A 195 -18.35 0.97 7.84
N PHE A 196 -17.09 1.02 7.40
CA PHE A 196 -16.16 -0.09 7.55
C PHE A 196 -15.79 -0.33 9.02
N PHE A 197 -15.62 0.73 9.81
CA PHE A 197 -15.41 0.61 11.24
C PHE A 197 -16.58 -0.09 11.95
N ALA A 198 -17.82 0.27 11.61
CA ALA A 198 -19.01 -0.41 12.13
C ALA A 198 -19.06 -1.89 11.74
N VAL A 199 -18.76 -2.21 10.47
CA VAL A 199 -18.64 -3.59 9.97
C VAL A 199 -17.59 -4.38 10.74
N VAL A 200 -16.41 -3.83 10.98
CA VAL A 200 -15.33 -4.54 11.70
C VAL A 200 -15.68 -4.74 13.18
N VAL A 201 -16.20 -3.71 13.85
CA VAL A 201 -16.55 -3.79 15.28
C VAL A 201 -17.68 -4.79 15.50
N TRP A 202 -18.78 -4.67 14.76
CA TRP A 202 -19.90 -5.56 14.92
C TRP A 202 -19.62 -6.95 14.34
N GLY A 203 -18.89 -7.04 13.23
CA GLY A 203 -18.39 -8.30 12.71
C GLY A 203 -17.61 -9.05 13.78
N SER A 204 -16.68 -8.38 14.46
CA SER A 204 -15.95 -8.98 15.59
C SER A 204 -16.88 -9.48 16.70
N ALA A 205 -17.93 -8.72 17.05
CA ALA A 205 -18.91 -9.13 18.05
C ALA A 205 -19.74 -10.34 17.61
N THR A 206 -20.17 -10.40 16.35
CA THR A 206 -20.89 -11.55 15.76
C THR A 206 -20.03 -12.80 15.77
N ILE A 207 -18.76 -12.67 15.44
CA ILE A 207 -17.78 -13.76 15.45
C ILE A 207 -17.62 -14.34 16.86
N VAL A 208 -17.43 -13.47 17.87
CA VAL A 208 -17.31 -13.90 19.27
C VAL A 208 -18.56 -14.62 19.74
N ARG A 209 -19.76 -14.12 19.40
CA ARG A 209 -21.02 -14.81 19.71
C ARG A 209 -21.11 -16.18 19.02
N GLY A 210 -20.72 -16.27 17.76
CA GLY A 210 -20.69 -17.53 17.01
C GLY A 210 -19.79 -18.57 17.67
N ILE A 211 -18.59 -18.16 18.10
CA ILE A 211 -17.64 -19.04 18.82
C ILE A 211 -18.25 -19.56 20.13
N ILE A 212 -18.90 -18.70 20.91
CA ILE A 212 -19.53 -19.11 22.18
C ILE A 212 -20.63 -20.16 21.91
N ILE A 213 -21.46 -19.95 20.89
CA ILE A 213 -22.52 -20.89 20.52
C ILE A 213 -21.93 -22.24 20.07
N ASP A 214 -20.88 -22.21 19.24
CA ASP A 214 -20.23 -23.44 18.75
C ASP A 214 -19.58 -24.24 19.89
N ILE A 215 -18.96 -23.56 20.87
CA ILE A 215 -18.42 -24.19 22.08
C ILE A 215 -19.54 -24.83 22.90
N MET A 216 -20.67 -24.13 23.08
CA MET A 216 -21.82 -24.67 23.82
C MET A 216 -22.48 -25.84 23.11
N ALA A 217 -22.42 -25.90 21.79
CA ALA A 217 -23.00 -26.96 20.97
C ALA A 217 -22.08 -28.18 20.79
N GLU A 218 -20.86 -28.17 21.37
CA GLU A 218 -19.81 -29.18 21.18
C GLU A 218 -19.45 -29.46 19.70
N ARG A 219 -19.66 -28.48 18.81
CA ARG A 219 -19.41 -28.63 17.36
C ARG A 219 -18.01 -28.13 17.00
N PHE A 220 -17.01 -28.98 17.15
CA PHE A 220 -15.63 -28.69 16.74
C PHE A 220 -15.41 -28.92 15.23
N HIS A 221 -16.14 -28.19 14.38
CA HIS A 221 -15.84 -28.12 12.95
C HIS A 221 -15.01 -26.87 12.63
N PHE A 222 -14.11 -26.96 11.65
CA PHE A 222 -13.34 -25.81 11.19
C PHE A 222 -14.27 -24.77 10.53
N GLN A 223 -14.52 -23.67 11.26
CA GLN A 223 -15.29 -22.52 10.81
C GLN A 223 -14.38 -21.36 10.37
N GLN A 224 -14.90 -20.46 9.52
CA GLN A 224 -14.19 -19.28 9.03
C GLN A 224 -13.68 -18.36 10.15
N HIS A 225 -14.39 -18.33 11.29
CA HIS A 225 -14.07 -17.58 12.49
C HIS A 225 -12.69 -17.93 13.12
N TYR A 226 -12.22 -19.17 12.96
CA TYR A 226 -10.91 -19.58 13.49
C TYR A 226 -9.74 -18.91 12.76
N ILE A 227 -9.91 -18.56 11.48
CA ILE A 227 -8.88 -17.84 10.72
C ILE A 227 -8.70 -16.43 11.26
N ILE A 228 -9.80 -15.75 11.61
CA ILE A 228 -9.76 -14.40 12.16
C ILE A 228 -9.13 -14.42 13.56
N MET A 229 -9.46 -15.40 14.39
CA MET A 229 -8.78 -15.59 15.68
C MET A 229 -7.27 -15.82 15.51
N LEU A 230 -6.85 -16.64 14.55
CA LEU A 230 -5.43 -16.87 14.27
C LEU A 230 -4.71 -15.57 13.90
N ILE A 231 -5.34 -14.72 13.09
CA ILE A 231 -4.82 -13.40 12.74
C ILE A 231 -4.70 -12.52 13.99
N THR A 232 -5.73 -12.44 14.83
CA THR A 232 -5.69 -11.66 16.08
C THR A 232 -4.59 -12.16 17.02
N VAL A 233 -4.46 -13.47 17.20
CA VAL A 233 -3.39 -14.09 18.00
C VAL A 233 -2.01 -13.73 17.43
N SER A 234 -1.86 -13.71 16.10
CA SER A 234 -0.59 -13.32 15.48
C SER A 234 -0.18 -11.87 15.80
N PHE A 235 -1.16 -10.95 15.88
CA PHE A 235 -0.89 -9.56 16.28
C PHE A 235 -0.54 -9.44 17.77
N ILE A 236 -1.24 -10.18 18.64
CA ILE A 236 -0.93 -10.22 20.08
C ILE A 236 0.47 -10.81 20.30
N TYR A 237 0.80 -11.89 19.61
CA TYR A 237 2.12 -12.51 19.64
C TYR A 237 3.21 -11.55 19.14
N ALA A 238 2.97 -10.83 18.03
CA ALA A 238 3.91 -9.82 17.56
C ALA A 238 4.10 -8.69 18.59
N ALA A 239 3.02 -8.22 19.22
CA ALA A 239 3.09 -7.18 20.24
C ALA A 239 3.85 -7.63 21.50
N SER A 240 3.69 -8.90 21.92
CA SER A 240 4.42 -9.44 23.08
C SER A 240 5.90 -9.64 22.79
N MET A 241 6.26 -9.99 21.55
CA MET A 241 7.66 -10.10 21.11
C MET A 241 8.35 -8.75 20.92
N HIS A 242 7.60 -7.65 20.83
CA HIS A 242 8.12 -6.29 20.64
C HIS A 242 7.56 -5.29 21.68
N PRO A 243 7.90 -5.42 22.98
CA PRO A 243 7.31 -4.61 24.05
C PRO A 243 7.47 -3.10 23.84
N SER A 244 8.61 -2.66 23.31
CA SER A 244 8.88 -1.25 23.02
C SER A 244 8.01 -0.65 21.92
N GLU A 245 7.42 -1.47 21.06
CA GLU A 245 6.57 -1.05 19.93
C GLU A 245 5.13 -1.55 20.07
N SER A 246 4.81 -2.25 21.16
CA SER A 246 3.50 -2.84 21.43
C SER A 246 2.34 -1.84 21.38
N TYR A 247 2.60 -0.59 21.78
CA TYR A 247 1.62 0.50 21.73
C TYR A 247 1.16 0.82 20.29
N MET A 248 1.91 0.40 19.25
CA MET A 248 1.51 0.60 17.86
C MET A 248 0.22 -0.14 17.49
N VAL A 249 -0.14 -1.19 18.23
CA VAL A 249 -1.40 -1.91 18.04
C VAL A 249 -2.61 -0.99 18.21
N PHE A 250 -2.53 0.03 19.09
CA PHE A 250 -3.62 0.99 19.29
C PHE A 250 -3.88 1.86 18.05
N TYR A 251 -2.84 2.17 17.27
CA TYR A 251 -3.02 2.85 15.98
C TYR A 251 -3.69 1.97 14.92
N GLY A 252 -3.80 0.66 15.17
CA GLY A 252 -4.57 -0.26 14.33
C GLY A 252 -6.05 0.13 14.20
N LEU A 253 -6.65 0.73 15.23
CA LEU A 253 -8.04 1.22 15.16
C LEU A 253 -8.18 2.38 14.15
N ALA A 254 -7.23 3.32 14.17
CA ALA A 254 -7.18 4.39 13.17
C ALA A 254 -6.93 3.82 11.76
N TYR A 255 -6.13 2.76 11.65
CA TYR A 255 -5.89 2.07 10.38
C TYR A 255 -7.18 1.42 9.84
N VAL A 256 -7.99 0.79 10.70
CA VAL A 256 -9.29 0.24 10.31
C VAL A 256 -10.17 1.35 9.73
N PHE A 257 -10.25 2.50 10.40
CA PHE A 257 -11.07 3.61 9.91
C PHE A 257 -10.62 4.12 8.53
N ILE A 258 -9.32 4.31 8.32
CA ILE A 258 -8.80 4.82 7.03
C ILE A 258 -8.67 3.74 5.96
N PHE A 259 -8.97 2.47 6.27
CA PHE A 259 -8.79 1.33 5.38
C PHE A 259 -9.45 1.53 4.00
N PRO A 260 -10.73 1.95 3.90
CA PRO A 260 -11.37 2.17 2.60
C PRO A 260 -10.69 3.30 1.80
N ALA A 261 -10.22 4.35 2.47
CA ALA A 261 -9.49 5.41 1.81
C ALA A 261 -8.16 4.91 1.25
N MET A 262 -7.43 4.10 2.03
CA MET A 262 -6.12 3.56 1.64
C MET A 262 -6.19 2.62 0.44
N HIS A 263 -7.25 1.82 0.36
CA HIS A 263 -7.36 0.71 -0.59
C HIS A 263 -8.34 0.95 -1.73
N ILE A 264 -9.26 1.92 -1.62
CA ILE A 264 -10.23 2.25 -2.68
C ILE A 264 -9.96 3.66 -3.21
N LEU A 265 -10.08 4.68 -2.35
CA LEU A 265 -10.07 6.08 -2.79
C LEU A 265 -8.68 6.52 -3.27
N LEU A 266 -7.61 6.20 -2.54
CA LEU A 266 -6.25 6.61 -2.88
C LEU A 266 -5.77 6.03 -4.22
N PRO A 267 -5.94 4.73 -4.53
CA PRO A 267 -5.60 4.22 -5.87
C PRO A 267 -6.32 4.95 -6.99
N ILE A 268 -7.64 5.20 -6.83
CA ILE A 268 -8.44 5.94 -7.83
C ILE A 268 -7.92 7.36 -7.98
N TYR A 269 -7.78 8.09 -6.87
CA TYR A 269 -7.24 9.45 -6.87
C TYR A 269 -5.87 9.52 -7.55
N SER A 270 -5.00 8.54 -7.26
CA SER A 270 -3.64 8.50 -7.79
C SER A 270 -3.62 8.28 -9.31
N ILE A 271 -4.46 7.38 -9.81
CA ILE A 271 -4.55 7.07 -11.24
C ILE A 271 -5.26 8.20 -12.01
N SER A 272 -6.35 8.74 -11.46
CA SER A 272 -7.07 9.86 -12.09
C SER A 272 -6.22 11.12 -12.20
N ASN A 273 -5.29 11.34 -11.26
CA ASN A 273 -4.35 12.45 -11.27
C ASN A 273 -2.94 12.06 -11.74
N ILE A 274 -2.82 11.04 -12.60
CA ILE A 274 -1.51 10.52 -13.05
C ILE A 274 -0.63 11.60 -13.70
N VAL A 275 -1.23 12.58 -14.36
CA VAL A 275 -0.52 13.69 -15.02
C VAL A 275 -0.01 14.77 -14.05
N ASP A 276 -0.53 14.80 -12.81
CA ASP A 276 -0.16 15.81 -11.83
C ASP A 276 1.14 15.44 -11.11
N GLN A 277 2.18 16.23 -11.38
CA GLN A 277 3.52 16.07 -10.82
C GLN A 277 3.82 17.05 -9.66
N SER A 278 2.84 17.82 -9.19
CA SER A 278 2.98 18.69 -8.02
C SER A 278 3.33 17.86 -6.78
N TRP A 279 4.38 18.25 -6.05
CA TRP A 279 4.72 17.73 -4.72
C TRP A 279 5.95 18.44 -4.12
N GLY A 280 5.95 18.62 -2.79
CA GLY A 280 7.10 19.13 -2.05
C GLY A 280 7.58 20.49 -2.56
N THR A 281 8.89 20.66 -2.72
CA THR A 281 9.51 21.91 -3.21
C THR A 281 9.35 22.15 -4.71
N ARG A 282 8.69 21.25 -5.45
CA ARG A 282 8.45 21.45 -6.90
C ARG A 282 7.25 22.34 -7.19
N ASP A 283 6.43 22.62 -6.18
CA ASP A 283 5.28 23.53 -6.30
C ASP A 283 5.69 25.02 -6.39
N SER A 284 6.95 25.35 -6.05
CA SER A 284 7.46 26.73 -6.04
C SER A 284 8.11 27.19 -7.35
N VAL A 285 8.20 26.32 -8.38
CA VAL A 285 8.75 26.71 -9.68
C VAL A 285 7.59 26.95 -10.64
N ASN A 286 7.15 28.20 -10.76
CA ASN A 286 6.37 28.66 -11.90
C ASN A 286 7.26 28.50 -13.14
N ILE A 287 7.25 27.32 -13.75
CA ILE A 287 7.79 27.14 -15.10
C ILE A 287 6.73 27.73 -16.02
N THR A 288 6.88 29.03 -16.32
CA THR A 288 6.19 29.68 -17.43
C THR A 288 6.66 28.97 -18.70
N ILE A 289 5.88 28.00 -19.16
CA ILE A 289 6.10 27.36 -20.46
C ILE A 289 5.62 28.40 -21.48
N PHE A 290 6.57 29.07 -22.14
CA PHE A 290 6.36 29.78 -23.39
C PHE A 290 6.38 28.80 -24.55
#